data_AF-A0AAU1MZV0-F1
#
_entry.id   AF-A0AAU1MZV0-F1
#
_cell.length_a   1.000
_cell.length_b   1.000
_cell.length_c   1.000
_cell.angle_alpha   90.00
_cell.angle_beta   90.00
_cell.angle_gamma   90.00
#
_symmetry.space_group_name_H-M   'P 1'
#
loop_
_entity.id
_entity.type
_entity.pdbx_description
1 polymer ?
#
loop_
_entity_poly.entity_id
_entity_poly.type
_entity_poly.pdbx_seq_one_letter_code
_entity_poly.pdbx_strand_id
1 'polypeptide(L)'
;MSRKRRPARRQPTPVQRTDAQQAEELEALARKYPQDQEELLIEAAEFYSRAGQHDKALALYQQILDAHCEEPHLVQAFRVNTLWDAGRTDEAREAATDLRCRHPTDTGPWNIVAEMFEAADELHDAADWFTAAVTHLLGPTTPLTVDAVREAMDATGIEMLVIGRHRVRRRLGQPHDDLDQLAHALYDDRPARLRATSTLDDLHNPELRAAADSDPQALIASIEKLSQEVEARRTALTRPRMTCALFWNPDEFVQLLDTWPELADHYGTEHHEHVRHIEQMLKRLSSEGEVHLGIAHGTVTDFEPFTRQEKLPPQDADTRAHYAADLAARGQATPWPPPRNTPCWCGSTRKYKKCCGNPALT
;
A
#
# COMPACT_ATOMS: atom_id res chain seq x y z
N MET A 1 -43.05 -59.80 -2.19
CA MET A 1 -43.31 -58.80 -1.14
C MET A 1 -42.31 -57.66 -1.27
N SER A 2 -42.69 -56.57 -1.97
CA SER A 2 -41.80 -55.42 -2.21
C SER A 2 -41.99 -54.37 -1.11
N ARG A 3 -40.99 -54.21 -0.24
CA ARG A 3 -41.00 -53.21 0.85
C ARG A 3 -40.85 -51.82 0.24
N LYS A 4 -41.95 -51.08 0.12
CA LYS A 4 -41.94 -49.64 -0.22
C LYS A 4 -41.13 -48.90 0.85
N ARG A 5 -39.98 -48.33 0.48
CA ARG A 5 -39.20 -47.42 1.32
C ARG A 5 -40.05 -46.18 1.62
N ARG A 6 -40.20 -45.89 2.91
CA ARG A 6 -40.86 -44.67 3.43
C ARG A 6 -39.96 -43.47 3.09
N PRO A 7 -40.48 -42.36 2.55
CA PRO A 7 -39.64 -41.20 2.25
C PRO A 7 -39.12 -40.61 3.57
N ALA A 8 -37.83 -40.28 3.61
CA ALA A 8 -37.18 -39.65 4.74
C ALA A 8 -37.86 -38.32 5.07
N ARG A 9 -38.21 -38.13 6.35
CA ARG A 9 -38.75 -36.88 6.88
C ARG A 9 -37.64 -35.82 6.73
N ARG A 10 -37.82 -34.85 5.82
CA ARG A 10 -36.92 -33.68 5.73
C ARG A 10 -36.90 -33.01 7.10
N GLN A 11 -35.72 -32.96 7.73
CA GLN A 11 -35.52 -32.11 8.90
C GLN A 11 -35.67 -30.65 8.44
N PRO A 12 -36.45 -29.81 9.14
CA PRO A 12 -36.49 -28.39 8.81
C PRO A 12 -35.10 -27.81 8.98
N THR A 13 -34.60 -27.16 7.93
CA THR A 13 -33.38 -26.35 7.98
C THR A 13 -33.54 -25.31 9.10
N PRO A 14 -32.53 -25.08 9.97
CA PRO A 14 -32.62 -24.02 10.97
C PRO A 14 -32.92 -22.70 10.26
N VAL A 15 -34.02 -22.04 10.62
CA VAL A 15 -34.30 -20.69 10.15
C VAL A 15 -33.19 -19.81 10.73
N GLN A 16 -32.33 -19.27 9.87
CA GLN A 16 -31.35 -18.27 10.30
C GLN A 16 -32.14 -17.04 10.76
N ARG A 17 -32.04 -16.74 12.05
CA ARG A 17 -32.63 -15.53 12.62
C ARG A 17 -31.78 -14.34 12.21
N THR A 18 -32.44 -13.22 11.94
CA THR A 18 -31.73 -11.95 11.77
C THR A 18 -31.30 -11.40 13.12
N ASP A 19 -30.25 -10.59 13.17
CA ASP A 19 -29.79 -9.95 14.42
C ASP A 19 -30.93 -9.22 15.15
N ALA A 20 -31.81 -8.50 14.45
CA ALA A 20 -32.98 -7.84 15.05
C ALA A 20 -33.97 -8.83 15.72
N GLN A 21 -34.19 -9.99 15.13
CA GLN A 21 -35.05 -11.03 15.72
C GLN A 21 -34.40 -11.66 16.95
N GLN A 22 -33.07 -11.81 16.95
CA GLN A 22 -32.34 -12.30 18.12
C GLN A 22 -32.45 -11.29 19.27
N ALA A 23 -32.32 -9.99 19.00
CA ALA A 23 -32.52 -8.95 20.00
C ALA A 23 -33.92 -8.97 20.62
N GLU A 24 -34.98 -9.07 19.79
CA GLU A 24 -36.37 -9.14 20.27
C GLU A 24 -36.64 -10.38 21.15
N GLU A 25 -36.02 -11.52 20.81
CA GLU A 25 -36.09 -12.75 21.61
C GLU A 25 -35.38 -12.58 22.96
N LEU A 26 -34.21 -11.94 22.99
CA LEU A 26 -33.46 -11.64 24.21
C LEU A 26 -34.21 -10.65 25.12
N GLU A 27 -34.84 -9.60 24.57
CA GLU A 27 -35.70 -8.71 25.36
C GLU A 27 -36.91 -9.46 25.96
N ALA A 28 -37.50 -10.39 25.21
CA ALA A 28 -38.57 -11.23 25.74
C ALA A 28 -38.07 -12.17 26.84
N LEU A 29 -36.83 -12.66 26.72
CA LEU A 29 -36.18 -13.49 27.71
C LEU A 29 -35.89 -12.69 28.99
N ALA A 30 -35.37 -11.47 28.85
CA ALA A 30 -35.07 -10.56 29.95
C ALA A 30 -36.33 -10.24 30.80
N ARG A 31 -37.50 -10.09 30.16
CA ARG A 31 -38.79 -9.95 30.87
C ARG A 31 -39.21 -11.20 31.65
N LYS A 32 -38.80 -12.39 31.18
CA LYS A 32 -39.14 -13.68 31.78
C LYS A 32 -38.18 -14.07 32.91
N TYR A 33 -36.94 -13.61 32.84
CA TYR A 33 -35.86 -13.95 33.77
C TYR A 33 -35.23 -12.66 34.33
N PRO A 34 -35.90 -11.98 35.29
CA PRO A 34 -35.43 -10.69 35.82
C PRO A 34 -34.05 -10.74 36.48
N GLN A 35 -33.63 -11.89 37.00
CA GLN A 35 -32.31 -12.08 37.60
C GLN A 35 -31.17 -12.06 36.57
N ASP A 36 -31.46 -12.36 35.30
CA ASP A 36 -30.50 -12.35 34.20
C ASP A 36 -30.74 -11.14 33.27
N GLN A 37 -31.55 -10.18 33.73
CA GLN A 37 -32.05 -9.09 32.88
C GLN A 37 -30.92 -8.21 32.34
N GLU A 38 -29.93 -7.87 33.17
CA GLU A 38 -28.82 -7.01 32.76
C GLU A 38 -28.04 -7.62 31.59
N GLU A 39 -27.54 -8.85 31.75
CA GLU A 39 -26.78 -9.58 30.72
C GLU A 39 -27.59 -9.73 29.42
N LEU A 40 -28.86 -10.13 29.54
CA LEU A 40 -29.73 -10.32 28.38
C LEU A 40 -30.03 -9.02 27.62
N LEU A 41 -30.14 -7.89 28.33
CA LEU A 41 -30.36 -6.59 27.70
C LEU A 41 -29.07 -6.04 27.06
N ILE A 42 -27.90 -6.30 27.64
CA ILE A 42 -26.60 -5.97 27.03
C ILE A 42 -26.45 -6.74 25.70
N GLU A 43 -26.68 -8.05 25.71
CA GLU A 43 -26.60 -8.87 24.49
C GLU A 43 -27.64 -8.44 23.45
N ALA A 44 -28.87 -8.13 23.87
CA ALA A 44 -29.89 -7.60 22.96
C ALA A 44 -29.47 -6.27 22.30
N ALA A 45 -28.83 -5.38 23.06
CA ALA A 45 -28.34 -4.11 22.56
C ALA A 45 -27.22 -4.29 21.52
N GLU A 46 -26.31 -5.24 21.70
CA GLU A 46 -25.29 -5.59 20.70
C GLU A 46 -25.91 -6.08 19.39
N PHE A 47 -26.91 -6.97 19.46
CA PHE A 47 -27.64 -7.42 18.29
C PHE A 47 -28.39 -6.29 17.59
N TYR A 48 -28.99 -5.35 18.33
CA TYR A 48 -29.60 -4.17 17.74
C TYR A 48 -28.57 -3.26 17.06
N SER A 49 -27.39 -3.07 17.66
CA SER A 49 -26.33 -2.27 17.06
C SER A 49 -25.85 -2.89 15.74
N ARG A 50 -25.61 -4.21 15.70
CA ARG A 50 -25.25 -4.94 14.47
C ARG A 50 -26.34 -4.90 13.41
N ALA A 51 -27.61 -4.84 13.82
CA ALA A 51 -28.75 -4.66 12.91
C ALA A 51 -28.93 -3.21 12.43
N GLY A 52 -28.06 -2.27 12.83
CA GLY A 52 -28.16 -0.84 12.52
C GLY A 52 -29.27 -0.11 13.28
N GLN A 53 -29.90 -0.75 14.26
CA GLN A 53 -30.98 -0.18 15.10
C GLN A 53 -30.39 0.48 16.34
N HIS A 54 -29.45 1.42 16.14
CA HIS A 54 -28.68 2.02 17.22
C HIS A 54 -29.55 2.73 18.27
N ASP A 55 -30.65 3.38 17.88
CA ASP A 55 -31.56 4.02 18.85
C ASP A 55 -32.17 3.03 19.85
N LYS A 56 -32.47 1.81 19.42
CA LYS A 56 -32.95 0.75 20.33
C LYS A 56 -31.84 0.29 21.26
N ALA A 57 -30.64 0.04 20.72
CA ALA A 57 -29.48 -0.34 21.52
C ALA A 57 -29.17 0.72 22.61
N LEU A 58 -29.16 2.00 22.23
CA LEU A 58 -28.94 3.13 23.14
C LEU A 58 -30.02 3.23 24.22
N ALA A 59 -31.29 2.98 23.87
CA ALA A 59 -32.38 2.96 24.84
C ALA A 59 -32.21 1.82 25.86
N LEU A 60 -31.75 0.63 25.43
CA LEU A 60 -31.47 -0.48 26.34
C LEU A 60 -30.29 -0.18 27.27
N TYR A 61 -29.17 0.35 26.76
CA TYR A 61 -28.05 0.75 27.62
C TYR A 61 -28.45 1.83 28.63
N GLN A 62 -29.26 2.82 28.21
CA GLN A 62 -29.77 3.83 29.13
C GLN A 62 -30.68 3.21 30.21
N GLN A 63 -31.55 2.27 29.83
CA GLN A 63 -32.41 1.57 30.78
C GLN A 63 -31.59 0.79 31.83
N ILE A 64 -30.50 0.14 31.41
CA ILE A 64 -29.59 -0.57 32.33
C ILE A 64 -28.91 0.42 33.28
N LEU A 65 -28.40 1.55 32.75
CA LEU A 65 -27.71 2.57 33.54
C LEU A 65 -28.63 3.32 34.52
N ASP A 66 -29.90 3.49 34.18
CA ASP A 66 -30.92 4.10 35.05
C ASP A 66 -31.35 3.16 36.18
N ALA A 67 -31.16 1.85 35.99
CA ALA A 67 -31.35 0.83 37.00
C ALA A 67 -30.07 0.65 37.86
N HIS A 68 -30.14 -0.21 38.88
CA HIS A 68 -28.92 -0.67 39.54
C HIS A 68 -28.21 -1.65 38.59
N CYS A 69 -27.02 -1.28 38.14
CA CYS A 69 -26.17 -2.04 37.22
C CYS A 69 -24.89 -2.46 37.95
N GLU A 70 -24.44 -3.70 37.72
CA GLU A 70 -23.22 -4.23 38.34
C GLU A 70 -21.96 -3.55 37.80
N GLU A 71 -21.89 -3.35 36.48
CA GLU A 71 -20.72 -2.78 35.78
C GLU A 71 -21.05 -1.51 35.00
N PRO A 72 -21.41 -0.40 35.68
CA PRO A 72 -21.91 0.81 35.02
C PRO A 72 -20.90 1.47 34.09
N HIS A 73 -19.59 1.30 34.34
CA HIS A 73 -18.54 1.83 33.46
C HIS A 73 -18.43 1.03 32.16
N LEU A 74 -18.65 -0.28 32.20
CA LEU A 74 -18.61 -1.15 31.02
C LEU A 74 -19.83 -0.88 30.13
N VAL A 75 -21.02 -0.83 30.73
CA VAL A 75 -22.25 -0.48 30.01
C VAL A 75 -22.16 0.92 29.37
N GLN A 76 -21.55 1.89 30.08
CA GLN A 76 -21.31 3.21 29.52
C GLN A 76 -20.33 3.18 28.34
N ALA A 77 -19.29 2.33 28.37
CA ALA A 77 -18.37 2.17 27.24
C ALA A 77 -19.05 1.59 26.00
N PHE A 78 -19.92 0.58 26.17
CA PHE A 78 -20.72 0.05 25.05
C PHE A 78 -21.67 1.11 24.47
N ARG A 79 -22.29 1.91 25.33
CA ARG A 79 -23.13 3.05 24.92
C ARG A 79 -22.33 4.09 24.14
N VAL A 80 -21.11 4.44 24.58
CA VAL A 80 -20.19 5.34 23.85
C VAL A 80 -19.89 4.80 22.45
N ASN A 81 -19.50 3.52 22.34
CA ASN A 81 -19.23 2.89 21.05
C ASN A 81 -20.47 2.92 20.13
N THR A 82 -21.65 2.63 20.69
CA THR A 82 -22.91 2.66 19.92
C THR A 82 -23.30 4.07 19.47
N LEU A 83 -23.03 5.11 20.27
CA LEU A 83 -23.23 6.51 19.84
C LEU A 83 -22.33 6.84 18.66
N TRP A 84 -21.09 6.35 18.67
CA TRP A 84 -20.15 6.53 17.57
C TRP A 84 -20.62 5.85 16.29
N ASP A 85 -21.02 4.57 16.37
CA ASP A 85 -21.55 3.80 15.24
C ASP A 85 -22.83 4.43 14.65
N ALA A 86 -23.65 5.07 15.49
CA ALA A 86 -24.83 5.82 15.07
C ALA A 86 -24.51 7.16 14.36
N GLY A 87 -23.24 7.55 14.28
CA GLY A 87 -22.80 8.83 13.75
C GLY A 87 -23.03 10.02 14.70
N ARG A 88 -23.36 9.77 15.98
CA ARG A 88 -23.57 10.78 17.01
C ARG A 88 -22.25 11.09 17.73
N THR A 89 -21.25 11.51 16.94
CA THR A 89 -19.84 11.60 17.37
C THR A 89 -19.61 12.59 18.52
N ASP A 90 -20.30 13.73 18.52
CA ASP A 90 -20.15 14.75 19.58
C ASP A 90 -20.64 14.21 20.93
N GLU A 91 -21.80 13.54 20.94
CA GLU A 91 -22.35 12.90 22.13
C GLU A 91 -21.47 11.73 22.60
N ALA A 92 -20.91 10.96 21.67
CA ALA A 92 -19.96 9.89 21.99
C ALA A 92 -18.71 10.44 22.68
N ARG A 93 -18.14 11.55 22.18
CA ARG A 93 -16.95 12.20 22.76
C ARG A 93 -17.23 12.80 24.13
N GLU A 94 -18.39 13.42 24.32
CA GLU A 94 -18.82 13.92 25.62
C GLU A 94 -18.97 12.77 26.63
N ALA A 95 -19.69 11.72 26.24
CA ALA A 95 -19.91 10.54 27.07
C ALA A 95 -18.60 9.78 27.39
N ALA A 96 -17.65 9.72 26.46
CA ALA A 96 -16.32 9.18 26.67
C ALA A 96 -15.55 10.03 27.70
N THR A 97 -15.59 11.35 27.55
CA THR A 97 -14.91 12.27 28.49
C THR A 97 -15.45 12.12 29.91
N ASP A 98 -16.78 12.06 30.06
CA ASP A 98 -17.42 11.82 31.35
C ASP A 98 -17.01 10.46 31.95
N LEU A 99 -17.02 9.39 31.14
CA LEU A 99 -16.55 8.07 31.56
C LEU A 99 -15.11 8.12 32.06
N ARG A 100 -14.22 8.81 31.35
CA ARG A 100 -12.82 8.99 31.73
C ARG A 100 -12.67 9.70 33.08
N CYS A 101 -13.49 10.73 33.34
CA CYS A 101 -13.50 11.48 34.60
C CYS A 101 -13.97 10.65 35.80
N ARG A 102 -14.70 9.56 35.56
CA ARG A 102 -15.12 8.61 36.61
C ARG A 102 -14.03 7.60 36.99
N HIS A 103 -12.90 7.59 36.27
CA HIS A 103 -11.75 6.72 36.52
C HIS A 103 -12.11 5.23 36.65
N PRO A 104 -12.54 4.55 35.57
CA PRO A 104 -12.83 3.13 35.61
C PRO A 104 -11.64 2.31 36.09
N THR A 105 -11.88 1.43 37.06
CA THR A 105 -10.86 0.54 37.65
C THR A 105 -10.61 -0.73 36.84
N ASP A 106 -11.52 -1.04 35.91
CA ASP A 106 -11.44 -2.20 35.03
C ASP A 106 -10.87 -1.79 33.67
N THR A 107 -10.14 -2.69 33.02
CA THR A 107 -9.50 -2.41 31.72
C THR A 107 -10.51 -2.32 30.58
N GLY A 108 -11.62 -3.05 30.67
CA GLY A 108 -12.63 -3.19 29.61
C GLY A 108 -13.17 -1.86 29.07
N PRO A 109 -13.69 -0.96 29.94
CA PRO A 109 -14.18 0.34 29.51
C PRO A 109 -13.13 1.18 28.75
N TRP A 110 -11.88 1.12 29.17
CA TRP A 110 -10.78 1.82 28.51
C TRP A 110 -10.46 1.23 27.14
N ASN A 111 -10.37 -0.11 27.04
CA ASN A 111 -10.09 -0.81 25.79
C ASN A 111 -11.16 -0.52 24.74
N ILE A 112 -12.44 -0.64 25.10
CA ILE A 112 -13.56 -0.41 24.17
C ILE A 112 -13.51 0.99 23.57
N VAL A 113 -13.33 2.02 24.40
CA VAL A 113 -13.33 3.41 23.92
C VAL A 113 -12.05 3.73 23.13
N ALA A 114 -10.90 3.20 23.55
CA ALA A 114 -9.64 3.40 22.82
C ALA A 114 -9.66 2.71 21.45
N GLU A 115 -10.19 1.49 21.36
CA GLU A 115 -10.35 0.75 20.10
C GLU A 115 -11.38 1.41 19.17
N MET A 116 -12.45 1.98 19.71
CA MET A 116 -13.40 2.80 18.96
C MET A 116 -12.69 3.98 18.28
N PHE A 117 -11.88 4.75 19.01
CA PHE A 117 -11.09 5.84 18.43
C PHE A 117 -10.06 5.32 17.42
N GLU A 118 -9.40 4.20 17.69
CA GLU A 118 -8.43 3.61 16.75
C GLU A 118 -9.10 3.17 15.43
N ALA A 119 -10.27 2.54 15.50
CA ALA A 119 -11.04 2.08 14.36
C ALA A 119 -11.55 3.25 13.50
N ALA A 120 -11.82 4.39 14.15
CA ALA A 120 -12.19 5.64 13.49
C ALA A 120 -11.00 6.44 12.91
N ASP A 121 -9.77 5.91 13.02
CA ASP A 121 -8.52 6.60 12.65
C ASP A 121 -8.23 7.88 13.46
N GLU A 122 -8.86 8.04 14.62
CA GLU A 122 -8.62 9.12 15.59
C GLU A 122 -7.44 8.76 16.50
N LEU A 123 -6.28 8.57 15.89
CA LEU A 123 -5.13 7.90 16.52
C LEU A 123 -4.54 8.66 17.72
N HIS A 124 -4.61 9.98 17.72
CA HIS A 124 -4.14 10.77 18.86
C HIS A 124 -5.04 10.54 20.09
N ASP A 125 -6.36 10.57 19.90
CA ASP A 125 -7.33 10.31 20.97
C ASP A 125 -7.19 8.87 21.51
N ALA A 126 -7.03 7.89 20.61
CA ALA A 126 -6.77 6.51 21.00
C ALA A 126 -5.50 6.36 21.84
N ALA A 127 -4.38 6.96 21.41
CA ALA A 127 -3.12 6.93 22.14
C ALA A 127 -3.23 7.57 23.54
N ASP A 128 -3.96 8.69 23.64
CA ASP A 128 -4.21 9.37 24.92
C ASP A 128 -5.08 8.52 25.84
N TRP A 129 -6.10 7.85 25.31
CA TRP A 129 -6.95 6.92 26.06
C TRP A 129 -6.18 5.72 26.60
N PHE A 130 -5.41 5.03 25.74
CA PHE A 130 -4.58 3.92 26.17
C PHE A 130 -3.55 4.36 27.23
N THR A 131 -2.91 5.51 27.02
CA THR A 131 -1.92 6.05 27.98
C THR A 131 -2.57 6.37 29.32
N ALA A 132 -3.73 7.03 29.31
CA ALA A 132 -4.46 7.37 30.53
C ALA A 132 -4.88 6.11 31.30
N ALA A 133 -5.37 5.09 30.59
CA ALA A 133 -5.76 3.81 31.17
C ALA A 133 -4.59 3.12 31.88
N VAL A 134 -3.47 2.92 31.18
CA VAL A 134 -2.29 2.26 31.76
C VAL A 134 -1.73 3.05 32.95
N THR A 135 -1.67 4.38 32.84
CA THR A 135 -1.21 5.27 33.92
C THR A 135 -2.10 5.15 35.15
N HIS A 136 -3.41 5.09 34.95
CA HIS A 136 -4.38 4.99 36.04
C HIS A 136 -4.34 3.62 36.72
N LEU A 137 -4.33 2.54 35.93
CA LEU A 137 -4.47 1.16 36.41
C LEU A 137 -3.19 0.61 37.04
N LEU A 138 -2.02 0.93 36.49
CA LEU A 138 -0.74 0.59 37.13
C LEU A 138 -0.42 1.56 38.27
N GLY A 139 -0.82 2.82 38.14
CA GLY A 139 -0.48 3.89 39.07
C GLY A 139 0.93 4.45 38.86
N PRO A 140 1.19 5.67 39.38
CA PRO A 140 2.39 6.45 39.02
C PRO A 140 3.70 5.93 39.60
N THR A 141 3.66 5.04 40.59
CA THR A 141 4.84 4.53 41.29
C THR A 141 5.22 3.11 40.89
N THR A 142 4.37 2.45 40.10
CA THR A 142 4.55 1.06 39.71
C THR A 142 5.62 0.97 38.61
N PRO A 143 6.68 0.16 38.79
CA PRO A 143 7.67 -0.05 37.75
C PRO A 143 7.03 -0.58 36.46
N LEU A 144 7.46 -0.08 35.32
CA LEU A 144 7.00 -0.55 34.00
C LEU A 144 7.74 -1.83 33.62
N THR A 145 7.41 -2.95 34.28
CA THR A 145 8.02 -4.26 34.06
C THR A 145 6.96 -5.34 33.83
N VAL A 146 7.37 -6.44 33.17
CA VAL A 146 6.49 -7.60 32.92
C VAL A 146 5.94 -8.18 34.22
N ASP A 147 6.77 -8.29 35.27
CA ASP A 147 6.35 -8.82 36.56
C ASP A 147 5.31 -7.93 37.24
N ALA A 148 5.47 -6.60 37.18
CA ALA A 148 4.49 -5.67 37.73
C ALA A 148 3.12 -5.78 37.04
N VAL A 149 3.11 -6.00 35.71
CA VAL A 149 1.87 -6.24 34.95
C VAL A 149 1.25 -7.58 35.33
N ARG A 150 2.05 -8.64 35.51
CA ARG A 150 1.57 -9.97 35.91
C ARG A 150 0.96 -9.99 37.32
N GLU A 151 1.47 -9.14 38.21
CA GLU A 151 0.96 -8.99 39.57
C GLU A 151 -0.30 -8.11 39.64
N ALA A 152 -0.63 -7.38 38.59
CA ALA A 152 -1.82 -6.55 38.53
C ALA A 152 -3.11 -7.39 38.48
N MET A 153 -4.20 -6.80 38.98
CA MET A 153 -5.51 -7.47 39.10
C MET A 153 -6.02 -8.01 37.75
N ASP A 154 -5.79 -7.27 36.67
CA ASP A 154 -6.12 -7.66 35.30
C ASP A 154 -4.89 -7.55 34.38
N ALA A 155 -3.96 -8.47 34.56
CA ALA A 155 -2.73 -8.54 33.77
C ALA A 155 -2.99 -8.62 32.26
N THR A 156 -4.01 -9.37 31.84
CA THR A 156 -4.32 -9.57 30.42
C THR A 156 -4.89 -8.30 29.80
N GLY A 157 -5.82 -7.63 30.48
CA GLY A 157 -6.38 -6.36 30.00
C GLY A 157 -5.35 -5.23 29.97
N ILE A 158 -4.43 -5.17 30.93
CA ILE A 158 -3.32 -4.21 30.92
C ILE A 158 -2.35 -4.50 29.76
N GLU A 159 -2.02 -5.76 29.52
CA GLU A 159 -1.22 -6.15 28.36
C GLU A 159 -1.89 -5.71 27.05
N MET A 160 -3.20 -5.90 26.91
CA MET A 160 -3.96 -5.44 25.73
C MET A 160 -3.90 -3.91 25.57
N LEU A 161 -4.05 -3.14 26.65
CA LEU A 161 -3.96 -1.67 26.61
C LEU A 161 -2.56 -1.21 26.15
N VAL A 162 -1.51 -1.83 26.68
CA VAL A 162 -0.12 -1.48 26.33
C VAL A 162 0.21 -1.84 24.88
N ILE A 163 -0.25 -3.00 24.40
CA ILE A 163 -0.06 -3.44 23.01
C ILE A 163 -0.88 -2.56 22.04
N GLY A 164 -2.13 -2.22 22.40
CA GLY A 164 -2.97 -1.29 21.63
C GLY A 164 -2.33 0.08 21.50
N ARG A 165 -1.81 0.61 22.61
CA ARG A 165 -1.03 1.87 22.62
C ARG A 165 0.13 1.85 21.64
N HIS A 166 0.97 0.80 21.73
CA HIS A 166 2.13 0.64 20.86
C HIS A 166 1.71 0.66 19.38
N ARG A 167 0.65 -0.09 19.03
CA ARG A 167 0.10 -0.14 17.67
C ARG A 167 -0.29 1.23 17.14
N VAL A 168 -1.04 1.99 17.94
CA VAL A 168 -1.52 3.34 17.56
C VAL A 168 -0.35 4.33 17.43
N ARG A 169 0.59 4.33 18.39
CA ARG A 169 1.77 5.22 18.34
C ARG A 169 2.68 4.96 17.16
N ARG A 170 2.81 3.70 16.75
CA ARG A 170 3.55 3.34 15.53
C ARG A 170 2.88 3.93 14.29
N ARG A 171 1.55 3.84 14.18
CA ARG A 171 0.79 4.46 13.09
C ARG A 171 0.95 5.99 13.07
N LEU A 172 1.13 6.62 14.24
CA LEU A 172 1.47 8.04 14.38
C LEU A 172 2.94 8.39 14.06
N GLY A 173 3.82 7.40 13.83
CA GLY A 173 5.24 7.62 13.57
C GLY A 173 6.03 8.12 14.79
N GLN A 174 5.51 7.93 16.00
CA GLN A 174 6.18 8.36 17.22
C GLN A 174 7.31 7.40 17.60
N PRO A 175 8.43 7.90 18.17
CA PRO A 175 9.47 7.02 18.70
C PRO A 175 8.96 6.22 19.90
N HIS A 176 9.50 5.02 20.10
CA HIS A 176 9.16 4.19 21.26
C HIS A 176 9.58 4.85 22.57
N ASP A 177 8.69 4.82 23.56
CA ASP A 177 8.97 5.18 24.95
C ASP A 177 8.99 3.95 25.87
N ASP A 178 9.04 4.17 27.19
CA ASP A 178 9.12 3.10 28.19
C ASP A 178 7.89 2.18 28.19
N LEU A 179 6.70 2.69 27.86
CA LEU A 179 5.49 1.87 27.71
C LEU A 179 5.52 1.05 26.42
N ASP A 180 6.11 1.58 25.35
CA ASP A 180 6.33 0.81 24.13
C ASP A 180 7.40 -0.29 24.33
N GLN A 181 8.44 -0.01 25.13
CA GLN A 181 9.41 -1.04 25.55
C GLN A 181 8.77 -2.12 26.42
N LEU A 182 7.85 -1.74 27.33
CA LEU A 182 7.06 -2.69 28.09
C LEU A 182 6.18 -3.56 27.17
N ALA A 183 5.60 -2.99 26.12
CA ALA A 183 4.83 -3.75 25.12
C ALA A 183 5.69 -4.83 24.45
N HIS A 184 6.91 -4.49 24.03
CA HIS A 184 7.87 -5.46 23.48
C HIS A 184 8.20 -6.55 24.49
N ALA A 185 8.52 -6.17 25.73
CA ALA A 185 8.87 -7.13 26.78
C ALA A 185 7.72 -8.11 27.09
N LEU A 186 6.48 -7.62 27.16
CA LEU A 186 5.28 -8.44 27.36
C LEU A 186 5.05 -9.39 26.18
N TYR A 187 5.16 -8.88 24.95
CA TYR A 187 4.99 -9.70 23.75
C TYR A 187 6.06 -10.80 23.64
N ASP A 188 7.32 -10.48 23.94
CA ASP A 188 8.43 -11.43 23.86
C ASP A 188 8.38 -12.52 24.93
N ASP A 189 7.82 -12.19 26.10
CA ASP A 189 7.61 -13.10 27.23
C ASP A 189 6.46 -14.10 27.00
N ARG A 190 5.59 -13.87 26.00
CA ARG A 190 4.52 -14.82 25.65
C ARG A 190 5.07 -16.22 25.35
N PRO A 191 4.36 -17.29 25.75
CA PRO A 191 4.71 -18.64 25.34
C PRO A 191 4.87 -18.72 23.82
N ALA A 192 5.88 -19.46 23.33
CA ALA A 192 6.18 -19.54 21.89
C ALA A 192 4.99 -19.98 21.01
N ARG A 193 3.97 -20.65 21.57
CA ARG A 193 2.73 -21.02 20.86
C ARG A 193 1.75 -19.86 20.65
N LEU A 194 1.89 -18.79 21.44
CA LEU A 194 1.05 -17.59 21.45
C LEU A 194 1.78 -16.37 20.88
N ARG A 195 3.07 -16.51 20.52
CA ARG A 195 3.91 -15.47 19.93
C ARG A 195 4.07 -15.75 18.43
N ALA A 196 3.91 -14.73 17.58
CA ALA A 196 4.23 -14.88 16.17
C ALA A 196 5.75 -15.06 15.99
N THR A 197 6.16 -15.57 14.83
CA THR A 197 7.58 -15.63 14.45
C THR A 197 8.17 -14.25 14.16
N SER A 198 7.31 -13.26 13.94
CA SER A 198 7.64 -11.86 13.69
C SER A 198 7.67 -11.03 14.97
N THR A 199 8.38 -9.90 14.93
CA THR A 199 8.43 -8.96 16.05
C THR A 199 7.08 -8.27 16.26
N LEU A 200 6.86 -7.68 17.44
CA LEU A 200 5.66 -6.85 17.68
C LEU A 200 5.58 -5.68 16.69
N ASP A 201 6.74 -5.16 16.30
CA ASP A 201 6.88 -4.12 15.31
C ASP A 201 6.34 -4.56 13.94
N ASP A 202 6.74 -5.74 13.49
CA ASP A 202 6.28 -6.30 12.22
C ASP A 202 4.77 -6.52 12.21
N LEU A 203 4.21 -7.01 13.32
CA LEU A 203 2.77 -7.23 13.46
C LEU A 203 1.96 -5.93 13.36
N HIS A 204 2.54 -4.83 13.80
CA HIS A 204 1.91 -3.51 13.77
C HIS A 204 2.27 -2.69 12.52
N ASN A 205 3.07 -3.23 11.60
CA ASN A 205 3.35 -2.56 10.34
C ASN A 205 2.14 -2.68 9.38
N PRO A 206 1.51 -1.56 8.99
CA PRO A 206 0.33 -1.59 8.13
C PRO A 206 0.61 -2.19 6.74
N GLU A 207 1.82 -2.00 6.20
CA GLU A 207 2.21 -2.57 4.91
C GLU A 207 2.34 -4.09 4.99
N LEU A 208 2.95 -4.60 6.06
CA LEU A 208 3.06 -6.05 6.30
C LEU A 208 1.71 -6.68 6.59
N ARG A 209 0.82 -5.97 7.29
CA ARG A 209 -0.53 -6.46 7.59
C ARG A 209 -1.39 -6.52 6.31
N ALA A 210 -1.40 -5.46 5.52
CA ALA A 210 -2.08 -5.45 4.21
C ALA A 210 -1.50 -6.51 3.24
N ALA A 211 -0.19 -6.74 3.30
CA ALA A 211 0.49 -7.80 2.58
C ALA A 211 0.10 -9.21 3.06
N ALA A 212 -0.10 -9.42 4.36
CA ALA A 212 -0.57 -10.69 4.93
C ALA A 212 -2.05 -10.96 4.59
N ASP A 213 -2.87 -9.92 4.48
CA ASP A 213 -4.26 -9.99 4.04
C ASP A 213 -4.39 -10.22 2.52
N SER A 214 -3.33 -9.94 1.77
CA SER A 214 -3.20 -10.27 0.36
C SER A 214 -2.76 -11.74 0.20
N ASP A 215 -3.13 -12.39 -0.91
CA ASP A 215 -2.60 -13.72 -1.24
C ASP A 215 -1.05 -13.66 -1.19
N PRO A 216 -0.38 -14.38 -0.28
CA PRO A 216 1.07 -14.33 -0.13
C PRO A 216 1.81 -14.61 -1.44
N GLN A 217 1.20 -15.43 -2.31
CA GLN A 217 1.74 -15.76 -3.63
C GLN A 217 1.70 -14.55 -4.59
N ALA A 218 0.65 -13.73 -4.51
CA ALA A 218 0.50 -12.52 -5.33
C ALA A 218 1.49 -11.43 -4.92
N LEU A 219 1.81 -11.34 -3.62
CA LEU A 219 2.84 -10.44 -3.12
C LEU A 219 4.24 -10.84 -3.60
N ILE A 220 4.59 -12.13 -3.49
CA ILE A 220 5.88 -12.66 -3.97
C ILE A 220 6.06 -12.35 -5.46
N ALA A 221 5.05 -12.63 -6.28
CA ALA A 221 5.09 -12.35 -7.72
C ALA A 221 5.28 -10.85 -8.01
N SER A 222 4.66 -9.98 -7.21
CA SER A 222 4.81 -8.53 -7.36
C SER A 222 6.22 -8.04 -6.99
N ILE A 223 6.82 -8.59 -5.93
CA ILE A 223 8.20 -8.29 -5.53
C ILE A 223 9.19 -8.73 -6.60
N GLU A 224 9.01 -9.93 -7.17
CA GLU A 224 9.85 -10.45 -8.25
C GLU A 224 9.80 -9.54 -9.49
N LYS A 225 8.60 -9.12 -9.89
CA LYS A 225 8.41 -8.20 -11.02
C LYS A 225 9.10 -6.85 -10.79
N LEU A 226 8.88 -6.23 -9.63
CA LEU A 226 9.50 -4.94 -9.29
C LEU A 226 11.03 -5.05 -9.25
N SER A 227 11.56 -6.17 -8.75
CA SER A 227 13.00 -6.43 -8.73
C SER A 227 13.59 -6.48 -10.15
N GLN A 228 12.89 -7.14 -11.08
CA GLN A 228 13.28 -7.18 -12.49
C GLN A 228 13.24 -5.79 -13.14
N GLU A 229 12.22 -4.99 -12.85
CA GLU A 229 12.10 -3.61 -13.36
C GLU A 229 13.22 -2.70 -12.83
N VAL A 230 13.56 -2.81 -11.54
CA VAL A 230 14.67 -2.06 -10.92
C VAL A 230 16.01 -2.45 -11.54
N GLU A 231 16.25 -3.74 -11.77
CA GLU A 231 17.50 -4.21 -12.38
C GLU A 231 17.64 -3.75 -13.84
N ALA A 232 16.55 -3.79 -14.60
CA ALA A 232 16.49 -3.24 -15.96
C ALA A 232 16.80 -1.74 -15.96
N ARG A 233 16.24 -0.99 -15.00
CA ARG A 233 16.46 0.46 -14.87
C ARG A 233 17.88 0.80 -14.42
N ARG A 234 18.47 0.02 -13.51
CA ARG A 234 19.89 0.13 -13.12
C ARG A 234 20.81 -0.12 -14.31
N THR A 235 20.53 -1.18 -15.08
CA THR A 235 21.28 -1.50 -16.31
C THR A 235 21.19 -0.38 -17.35
N ALA A 236 20.04 0.28 -17.48
CA ALA A 236 19.89 1.43 -18.36
C ALA A 236 20.69 2.65 -17.88
N LEU A 237 20.71 2.91 -16.57
CA LEU A 237 21.44 4.03 -15.96
C LEU A 237 22.96 3.85 -15.95
N THR A 238 23.46 2.61 -15.99
CA THR A 238 24.91 2.32 -16.05
C THR A 238 25.49 2.37 -17.46
N ARG A 239 24.66 2.50 -18.51
CA ARG A 239 25.14 2.73 -19.88
C ARG A 239 25.66 4.17 -20.01
N PRO A 240 26.85 4.39 -20.59
CA PRO A 240 27.35 5.74 -20.83
C PRO A 240 26.35 6.50 -21.70
N ARG A 241 25.96 7.71 -21.28
CA ARG A 241 25.12 8.61 -22.07
C ARG A 241 25.84 8.89 -23.38
N MET A 242 25.28 8.38 -24.49
CA MET A 242 25.77 8.63 -25.84
C MET A 242 24.89 9.67 -26.51
N THR A 243 25.51 10.66 -27.15
CA THR A 243 24.84 11.56 -28.09
C THR A 243 24.83 10.86 -29.44
N CYS A 244 23.64 10.47 -29.92
CA CYS A 244 23.51 9.62 -31.11
C CYS A 244 22.94 10.37 -32.32
N ALA A 245 23.52 10.10 -33.49
CA ALA A 245 22.93 10.44 -34.77
C ALA A 245 21.97 9.33 -35.22
N LEU A 246 20.79 9.70 -35.72
CA LEU A 246 19.83 8.75 -36.25
C LEU A 246 20.18 8.40 -37.70
N PHE A 247 20.47 7.12 -37.94
CA PHE A 247 20.74 6.57 -39.26
C PHE A 247 19.59 5.71 -39.75
N TRP A 248 19.30 5.84 -41.04
CA TRP A 248 18.27 5.12 -41.76
C TRP A 248 18.98 4.33 -42.85
N ASN A 249 18.74 3.03 -42.90
CA ASN A 249 19.27 2.21 -43.99
C ASN A 249 18.60 2.63 -45.33
N PRO A 250 19.11 2.24 -46.50
CA PRO A 250 18.58 2.71 -47.79
C PRO A 250 17.08 2.48 -47.98
N ASP A 251 16.58 1.31 -47.58
CA ASP A 251 15.17 0.94 -47.75
C ASP A 251 14.27 1.74 -46.80
N GLU A 252 14.67 1.84 -45.53
CA GLU A 252 13.99 2.62 -44.49
C GLU A 252 14.03 4.12 -44.79
N PHE A 253 15.10 4.62 -45.43
CA PHE A 253 15.21 6.03 -45.83
C PHE A 253 14.21 6.38 -46.92
N VAL A 254 14.06 5.51 -47.93
CA VAL A 254 13.03 5.70 -48.98
C VAL A 254 11.64 5.67 -48.35
N GLN A 255 11.37 4.69 -47.49
CA GLN A 255 10.08 4.57 -46.81
C GLN A 255 9.79 5.78 -45.89
N LEU A 256 10.83 6.31 -45.22
CA LEU A 256 10.72 7.48 -44.35
C LEU A 256 10.30 8.71 -45.15
N LEU A 257 10.93 8.97 -46.30
CA LEU A 257 10.59 10.12 -47.15
C LEU A 257 9.27 9.95 -47.90
N ASP A 258 8.84 8.73 -48.18
CA ASP A 258 7.49 8.45 -48.71
C ASP A 258 6.40 8.79 -47.67
N THR A 259 6.67 8.45 -46.40
CA THR A 259 5.74 8.70 -45.28
C THR A 259 5.76 10.17 -44.83
N TRP A 260 6.94 10.78 -44.77
CA TRP A 260 7.15 12.18 -44.35
C TRP A 260 8.11 12.91 -45.29
N PRO A 261 7.62 13.41 -46.44
CA PRO A 261 8.46 14.06 -47.46
C PRO A 261 9.23 15.29 -46.96
N GLU A 262 8.68 15.99 -45.97
CA GLU A 262 9.27 17.18 -45.34
C GLU A 262 10.63 16.90 -44.67
N LEU A 263 10.92 15.64 -44.33
CA LEU A 263 12.21 15.25 -43.75
C LEU A 263 13.37 15.33 -44.75
N ALA A 264 13.09 15.48 -46.04
CA ALA A 264 14.11 15.68 -47.07
C ALA A 264 14.93 16.97 -46.83
N ASP A 265 14.33 18.00 -46.23
CA ASP A 265 15.04 19.25 -45.88
C ASP A 265 16.16 19.01 -44.86
N HIS A 266 16.02 17.97 -44.03
CA HIS A 266 16.98 17.64 -42.98
C HIS A 266 17.96 16.54 -43.39
N TYR A 267 17.45 15.46 -43.99
CA TYR A 267 18.28 14.31 -44.34
C TYR A 267 18.82 14.34 -45.77
N GLY A 268 18.38 15.29 -46.59
CA GLY A 268 18.67 15.30 -48.03
C GLY A 268 17.65 14.50 -48.82
N THR A 269 17.75 14.61 -50.14
CA THR A 269 16.84 13.93 -51.08
C THR A 269 17.34 12.54 -51.47
N GLU A 270 18.64 12.31 -51.30
CA GLU A 270 19.32 11.07 -51.67
C GLU A 270 20.02 10.44 -50.46
N HIS A 271 20.05 9.10 -50.38
CA HIS A 271 20.61 8.39 -49.20
C HIS A 271 22.09 8.73 -48.92
N HIS A 272 22.87 9.02 -49.97
CA HIS A 272 24.28 9.38 -49.80
C HIS A 272 24.47 10.77 -49.16
N GLU A 273 23.51 11.69 -49.34
CA GLU A 273 23.48 12.99 -48.67
C GLU A 273 23.21 12.81 -47.18
N HIS A 274 22.22 11.97 -46.83
CA HIS A 274 21.92 11.57 -45.44
C HIS A 274 23.14 11.03 -44.71
N VAL A 275 23.82 10.06 -45.33
CA VAL A 275 25.05 9.48 -44.78
C VAL A 275 26.14 10.55 -44.57
N ARG A 276 26.27 11.50 -45.50
CA ARG A 276 27.24 12.60 -45.39
C ARG A 276 26.87 13.57 -44.27
N HIS A 277 25.60 13.93 -44.13
CA HIS A 277 25.10 14.81 -43.09
C HIS A 277 25.35 14.24 -41.69
N ILE A 278 25.09 12.94 -41.48
CA ILE A 278 25.40 12.26 -40.23
C ILE A 278 26.90 12.32 -39.91
N GLU A 279 27.76 11.98 -40.87
CA GLU A 279 29.21 12.00 -40.67
C GLU A 279 29.71 13.41 -40.30
N GLN A 280 29.20 14.45 -40.98
CA GLN A 280 29.54 15.84 -40.71
C GLN A 280 29.05 16.30 -39.34
N MET A 281 27.83 15.94 -38.97
CA MET A 281 27.25 16.24 -37.65
C MET A 281 28.08 15.61 -36.53
N LEU A 282 28.43 14.33 -36.65
CA LEU A 282 29.23 13.62 -35.64
C LEU A 282 30.65 14.18 -35.54
N LYS A 283 31.29 14.54 -36.68
CA LYS A 283 32.57 15.24 -36.68
C LYS A 283 32.50 16.60 -35.98
N ARG A 284 31.43 17.37 -36.24
CA ARG A 284 31.20 18.66 -35.61
C ARG A 284 31.07 18.51 -34.09
N LEU A 285 30.18 17.63 -33.62
CA LEU A 285 29.99 17.36 -32.18
C LEU A 285 31.29 16.88 -31.52
N SER A 286 32.05 16.01 -32.19
CA SER A 286 33.35 15.56 -31.68
C SER A 286 34.36 16.70 -31.55
N SER A 287 34.39 17.63 -32.52
CA SER A 287 35.25 18.80 -32.45
C SER A 287 34.81 19.82 -31.39
N GLU A 288 33.53 19.83 -31.05
CA GLU A 288 32.93 20.63 -29.97
C GLU A 288 33.19 20.01 -28.57
N GLY A 289 33.74 18.80 -28.50
CA GLY A 289 34.17 18.15 -27.26
C GLY A 289 33.26 17.02 -26.76
N GLU A 290 32.26 16.59 -27.53
CA GLU A 290 31.42 15.45 -27.18
C GLU A 290 32.22 14.14 -27.22
N VAL A 291 32.25 13.43 -26.09
CA VAL A 291 33.13 12.27 -25.85
C VAL A 291 32.49 10.91 -26.18
N HIS A 292 31.16 10.83 -26.10
CA HIS A 292 30.42 9.58 -26.30
C HIS A 292 29.45 9.75 -27.45
N LEU A 293 29.94 9.56 -28.67
CA LEU A 293 29.15 9.66 -29.88
C LEU A 293 28.75 8.29 -30.39
N GLY A 294 27.56 8.20 -30.97
CA GLY A 294 27.07 6.96 -31.55
C GLY A 294 26.14 7.16 -32.74
N ILE A 295 25.84 6.05 -33.40
CA ILE A 295 24.88 5.97 -34.50
C ILE A 295 23.76 5.03 -34.07
N ALA A 296 22.56 5.56 -33.93
CA ALA A 296 21.35 4.82 -33.65
C ALA A 296 20.68 4.42 -34.98
N HIS A 297 20.35 3.15 -35.14
CA HIS A 297 19.70 2.65 -36.36
C HIS A 297 18.19 2.68 -36.16
N GLY A 298 17.50 3.60 -36.85
CA GLY A 298 16.05 3.72 -36.82
C GLY A 298 15.36 2.84 -37.87
N THR A 299 14.12 2.45 -37.57
CA THR A 299 13.18 1.86 -38.54
C THR A 299 11.89 2.68 -38.56
N VAL A 300 11.25 2.84 -39.71
CA VAL A 300 9.98 3.56 -39.84
C VAL A 300 8.90 2.89 -38.99
N THR A 301 8.93 1.55 -38.97
CA THR A 301 8.01 0.71 -38.19
C THR A 301 8.07 0.99 -36.68
N ASP A 302 9.24 1.32 -36.13
CA ASP A 302 9.38 1.66 -34.71
C ASP A 302 9.22 3.17 -34.44
N PHE A 303 9.57 4.01 -35.42
CA PHE A 303 9.49 5.47 -35.29
C PHE A 303 8.04 5.99 -35.32
N GLU A 304 7.17 5.40 -36.14
CA GLU A 304 5.76 5.82 -36.24
C GLU A 304 4.98 5.58 -34.92
N PRO A 305 5.06 4.40 -34.27
CA PRO A 305 4.47 4.21 -32.94
C PRO A 305 5.08 5.10 -31.87
N PHE A 306 6.40 5.31 -31.90
CA PHE A 306 7.10 6.15 -30.94
C PHE A 306 6.58 7.59 -30.96
N THR A 307 6.53 8.22 -32.13
CA THR A 307 6.04 9.59 -32.31
C THR A 307 4.57 9.73 -31.90
N ARG A 308 3.74 8.71 -32.20
CA ARG A 308 2.34 8.64 -31.76
C ARG A 308 2.19 8.56 -30.23
N GLN A 309 2.97 7.69 -29.58
CA GLN A 309 2.89 7.45 -28.14
C GLN A 309 3.32 8.68 -27.35
N GLU A 310 4.44 9.30 -27.74
CA GLU A 310 4.98 10.50 -27.08
C GLU A 310 4.24 11.78 -27.50
N LYS A 311 3.34 11.70 -28.49
CA LYS A 311 2.60 12.83 -29.09
C LYS A 311 3.51 13.92 -29.63
N LEU A 312 4.64 13.51 -30.22
CA LEU A 312 5.67 14.40 -30.75
C LEU A 312 5.65 14.40 -32.29
N PRO A 313 5.76 15.58 -32.94
CA PRO A 313 5.78 15.67 -34.40
C PRO A 313 7.09 15.08 -34.98
N PRO A 314 7.04 14.16 -35.97
CA PRO A 314 8.23 13.52 -36.55
C PRO A 314 9.20 14.51 -37.23
N GLN A 315 8.70 15.64 -37.71
CA GLN A 315 9.47 16.70 -38.36
C GLN A 315 10.30 17.55 -37.38
N ASP A 316 10.00 17.50 -36.08
CA ASP A 316 10.75 18.27 -35.09
C ASP A 316 12.11 17.61 -34.79
N ALA A 317 13.15 18.44 -34.72
CA ALA A 317 14.51 18.00 -34.47
C ALA A 317 14.64 17.36 -33.08
N ASP A 318 13.92 17.89 -32.09
CA ASP A 318 13.93 17.36 -30.71
C ASP A 318 13.31 15.97 -30.64
N THR A 319 12.26 15.70 -31.42
CA THR A 319 11.66 14.37 -31.54
C THR A 319 12.65 13.34 -32.06
N ARG A 320 13.42 13.68 -33.11
CA ARG A 320 14.41 12.78 -33.69
C ARG A 320 15.61 12.56 -32.77
N ALA A 321 16.03 13.61 -32.06
CA ALA A 321 17.07 13.49 -31.03
C ALA A 321 16.60 12.62 -29.85
N HIS A 322 15.36 12.78 -29.39
CA HIS A 322 14.77 11.95 -28.34
C HIS A 322 14.69 10.49 -28.76
N TYR A 323 14.22 10.22 -29.99
CA TYR A 323 14.16 8.87 -30.52
C TYR A 323 15.55 8.23 -30.63
N ALA A 324 16.56 8.96 -31.11
CA ALA A 324 17.94 8.48 -31.13
C ALA A 324 18.48 8.16 -29.72
N ALA A 325 18.10 8.95 -28.72
CA ALA A 325 18.47 8.71 -27.32
C ALA A 325 17.75 7.48 -26.73
N ASP A 326 16.48 7.26 -27.06
CA ASP A 326 15.72 6.05 -26.67
C ASP A 326 16.34 4.78 -27.29
N LEU A 327 16.67 4.80 -28.58
CA LEU A 327 17.39 3.71 -29.25
C LEU A 327 18.75 3.43 -28.58
N ALA A 328 19.50 4.48 -28.24
CA ALA A 328 20.77 4.34 -27.53
C ALA A 328 20.58 3.74 -26.13
N ALA A 329 19.57 4.18 -25.38
CA ALA A 329 19.21 3.65 -24.07
C ALA A 329 18.84 2.17 -24.15
N ARG A 330 18.20 1.71 -25.24
CA ARG A 330 17.89 0.31 -25.53
C ARG A 330 19.09 -0.52 -26.00
N GLY A 331 20.22 0.12 -26.30
CA GLY A 331 21.45 -0.55 -26.74
C GLY A 331 21.49 -0.80 -28.25
N GLN A 332 20.69 -0.05 -29.01
CA GLN A 332 20.60 -0.12 -30.47
C GLN A 332 21.43 0.97 -31.16
N ALA A 333 22.43 1.51 -30.45
CA ALA A 333 23.39 2.45 -30.98
C ALA A 333 24.80 1.84 -31.05
N THR A 334 25.53 2.16 -32.13
CA THR A 334 26.92 1.74 -32.31
C THR A 334 27.87 2.91 -32.06
N PRO A 335 29.03 2.71 -31.40
CA PRO A 335 29.98 3.79 -31.15
C PRO A 335 30.54 4.41 -32.43
N TRP A 336 30.68 5.73 -32.43
CA TRP A 336 31.35 6.49 -33.49
C TRP A 336 32.51 7.31 -32.88
N PRO A 337 33.68 7.40 -33.53
CA PRO A 337 34.00 6.82 -34.83
C PRO A 337 34.34 5.34 -34.73
N PRO A 338 33.96 4.52 -35.73
CA PRO A 338 34.44 3.16 -35.82
C PRO A 338 35.96 3.14 -36.07
N PRO A 339 36.67 2.04 -35.73
CA PRO A 339 38.09 1.93 -36.00
C PRO A 339 38.42 2.12 -37.49
N ARG A 340 39.54 2.79 -37.79
CA ARG A 340 39.88 3.24 -39.16
C ARG A 340 39.89 2.13 -40.23
N ASN A 341 40.12 0.87 -39.85
CA ASN A 341 40.24 -0.27 -40.76
C ASN A 341 39.04 -1.22 -40.74
N THR A 342 38.01 -0.99 -39.91
CA THR A 342 36.78 -1.79 -39.90
C THR A 342 35.84 -1.35 -41.02
N PRO A 343 34.81 -2.17 -41.36
CA PRO A 343 33.72 -1.75 -42.25
C PRO A 343 33.13 -0.41 -41.81
N CYS A 344 32.63 0.36 -42.78
CA CYS A 344 32.06 1.67 -42.52
C CYS A 344 30.67 1.53 -41.90
N TRP A 345 30.33 2.43 -40.97
CA TRP A 345 29.05 2.42 -40.26
C TRP A 345 27.82 2.58 -41.18
N CYS A 346 28.00 3.16 -42.39
CA CYS A 346 26.95 3.33 -43.39
C CYS A 346 26.50 2.04 -44.08
N GLY A 347 27.05 0.88 -43.69
CA GLY A 347 26.77 -0.42 -44.31
C GLY A 347 27.67 -0.78 -45.49
N SER A 348 28.60 0.10 -45.88
CA SER A 348 29.60 -0.23 -46.91
C SER A 348 30.62 -1.25 -46.41
N THR A 349 30.96 -2.24 -47.24
CA THR A 349 32.07 -3.17 -46.99
C THR A 349 33.46 -2.51 -47.07
N ARG A 350 33.54 -1.24 -47.51
CA ARG A 350 34.79 -0.46 -47.54
C ARG A 350 35.23 -0.08 -46.13
N LYS A 351 36.55 -0.03 -45.93
CA LYS A 351 37.15 0.46 -44.67
C LYS A 351 36.69 1.88 -44.36
N TYR A 352 36.34 2.21 -43.11
CA TYR A 352 35.87 3.53 -42.69
C TYR A 352 36.75 4.68 -43.21
N LYS A 353 38.08 4.59 -43.08
CA LYS A 353 39.03 5.60 -43.58
C LYS A 353 39.02 5.83 -45.10
N LYS A 354 38.40 4.92 -45.86
CA LYS A 354 38.28 4.96 -47.33
C LYS A 354 36.81 5.16 -47.77
N CYS A 355 35.90 5.41 -46.82
CA CYS A 355 34.48 5.65 -47.04
C CYS A 355 34.08 6.96 -46.32
N CYS A 356 33.14 6.94 -45.36
CA CYS A 356 32.65 8.16 -44.69
C CYS A 356 33.75 8.88 -43.89
N GLY A 357 34.67 8.12 -43.30
CA GLY A 357 35.84 8.65 -42.59
C GLY A 357 36.99 9.10 -43.49
N ASN A 358 36.79 9.19 -44.81
CA ASN A 358 37.82 9.67 -45.73
C ASN A 358 37.88 11.21 -45.69
N PRO A 359 39.00 11.82 -45.27
CA PRO A 359 39.12 13.28 -45.18
C PRO A 359 38.98 14.00 -46.52
N ALA A 360 39.16 13.30 -47.66
CA ALA A 360 38.96 13.86 -48.99
C ALA A 360 37.50 13.86 -49.48
N LEU A 361 36.58 13.24 -48.72
CA LEU A 361 35.14 13.20 -49.00
C LEU A 361 34.32 14.09 -48.05
N THR A 362 34.95 14.61 -47.00
CA THR A 362 34.40 15.69 -46.16
C THR A 362 34.56 17.02 -46.85
#